data_AF-A0A2T0ICM8-F1
#
_entry.id   AF-A0A2T0ICM8-F1
#
_cell.length_a   1.000
_cell.length_b   1.000
_cell.length_c   1.000
_cell.angle_alpha   90.00
_cell.angle_beta   90.00
_cell.angle_gamma   90.00
#
_symmetry.space_group_name_H-M   'P 1'
#
loop_
_entity.id
_entity.type
_entity.pdbx_description
1 polymer ?
#
loop_
_entity_poly.entity_id
_entity_poly.type
_entity_poly.pdbx_seq_one_letter_code
_entity_poly.pdbx_strand_id
1 'polypeptide(L)'
;MSDSTQRMASDIDQMTEVAMLYYLENVTQEAIAKRFDLSRAKVSRLLKRARDEGIVEVRVLQHPAMNNELERALVERFKLDRALIAVDHSDPDTQRSAVASLVANYLNKTLSDGMIVAVGMGRNVGAVADNVFLPVTRNCTFVCAIGGSLKAGEYMNPDHICRRLALRFGGESESLYAPALVANPELRGVLINNDTVRSTLDRARRADIALIGIGDMSENSNMVRMGWFSPQEIAQARLSGTVGDMMGYDFIDIHGQPAVNAIQGRVIGLTVQELFRIPDVVAIASENTKAAATLGALRSGVINTLATTVTNAHTILALDDATRKT
;
A
#
# COMPACT_ATOMS: atom_id res chain seq x y z
N MET A 1 13.22 34.04 22.42
CA MET A 1 13.02 32.57 22.35
C MET A 1 13.25 32.04 23.75
N SER A 2 12.31 31.28 24.31
CA SER A 2 12.26 30.95 25.74
C SER A 2 13.21 29.81 26.13
N ASP A 3 13.69 29.84 27.37
CA ASP A 3 14.57 28.85 28.03
C ASP A 3 14.05 27.40 27.91
N SER A 4 12.73 27.23 27.76
CA SER A 4 12.07 25.95 27.49
C SER A 4 12.42 25.34 26.13
N THR A 5 12.55 26.16 25.09
CA THR A 5 12.86 25.69 23.72
C THR A 5 14.32 25.25 23.61
N GLN A 6 15.22 25.93 24.31
CA GLN A 6 16.64 25.57 24.38
C GLN A 6 16.88 24.26 25.15
N ARG A 7 16.17 24.05 26.26
CA ARG A 7 16.19 22.76 26.99
C ARG A 7 15.65 21.60 26.16
N MET A 8 14.56 21.80 25.43
CA MET A 8 13.99 20.75 24.58
C MET A 8 14.93 20.35 23.42
N ALA A 9 15.61 21.31 22.79
CA ALA A 9 16.61 21.03 21.75
C ALA A 9 17.79 20.23 22.31
N SER A 10 18.32 20.66 23.47
CA SER A 10 19.38 19.95 24.20
C SER A 10 19.01 18.50 24.56
N ASP A 11 17.75 18.25 24.93
CA ASP A 11 17.28 16.90 25.29
C ASP A 11 17.18 15.97 24.06
N ILE A 12 16.79 16.51 22.89
CA ILE A 12 16.72 15.76 21.63
C ILE A 12 18.13 15.42 21.12
N ASP A 13 19.05 16.38 21.19
CA ASP A 13 20.44 16.18 20.76
C ASP A 13 21.13 15.10 21.61
N GLN A 14 20.98 15.17 22.93
CA GLN A 14 21.53 14.16 23.85
C GLN A 14 20.91 12.77 23.60
N MET A 15 19.61 12.72 23.33
CA MET A 15 18.92 11.46 23.02
C MET A 15 19.39 10.85 21.70
N THR A 16 19.64 11.69 20.69
CA THR A 16 20.16 11.28 19.38
C THR A 16 21.58 10.75 19.50
N GLU A 17 22.46 11.42 20.26
CA GLU A 17 23.84 10.98 20.47
C GLU A 17 23.89 9.63 21.22
N VAL A 18 23.09 9.48 22.28
CA VAL A 18 22.95 8.21 23.02
C VAL A 18 22.47 7.08 22.10
N ALA A 19 21.52 7.36 21.22
CA ALA A 19 21.02 6.41 20.24
C ALA A 19 22.09 5.99 19.23
N MET A 20 22.85 6.94 18.66
CA MET A 20 23.92 6.64 17.70
C MET A 20 25.00 5.75 18.33
N LEU A 21 25.45 6.08 19.54
CA LEU A 21 26.47 5.29 20.24
C LEU A 21 26.00 3.85 20.49
N TYR A 22 24.74 3.67 20.85
CA TYR A 22 24.20 2.34 21.13
C TYR A 22 23.96 1.53 19.85
N TYR A 23 23.29 2.11 18.85
CA TYR A 23 22.81 1.37 17.68
C TYR A 23 23.81 1.31 16.53
N LEU A 24 24.66 2.33 16.36
CA LEU A 24 25.62 2.40 15.25
C LEU A 24 27.02 1.97 15.71
N GLU A 25 27.43 2.40 16.90
CA GLU A 25 28.78 2.13 17.42
C GLU A 25 28.86 0.93 18.37
N ASN A 26 27.72 0.26 18.65
CA ASN A 26 27.63 -0.90 19.55
C ASN A 26 28.18 -0.64 20.97
N VAL A 27 28.16 0.60 21.44
CA VAL A 27 28.62 0.96 22.78
C VAL A 27 27.59 0.47 23.81
N THR A 28 28.05 -0.20 24.87
CA THR A 28 27.15 -0.73 25.90
C THR A 28 26.47 0.40 26.69
N GLN A 29 25.26 0.15 27.19
CA GLN A 29 24.54 1.14 28.01
C GLN A 29 25.33 1.55 29.27
N GLU A 30 26.17 0.67 29.81
CA GLU A 30 27.08 0.99 30.92
C GLU A 30 28.20 1.96 30.54
N ALA A 31 28.79 1.79 29.35
CA ALA A 31 29.81 2.70 28.85
C ALA A 31 29.21 4.06 28.47
N ILE A 32 28.03 4.08 27.86
CA ILE A 32 27.28 5.31 27.59
C ILE A 32 26.93 6.02 28.91
N ALA A 33 26.44 5.29 29.91
CA ALA A 33 26.12 5.84 31.23
C ALA A 33 27.32 6.56 31.85
N LYS A 34 28.52 5.98 31.79
CA LYS A 34 29.76 6.62 32.25
C LYS A 34 30.15 7.85 31.42
N ARG A 35 29.99 7.79 30.10
CA ARG A 35 30.37 8.89 29.19
C ARG A 35 29.54 10.16 29.41
N PHE A 36 28.27 10.02 29.74
CA PHE A 36 27.34 11.15 29.92
C PHE A 36 27.00 11.46 31.39
N ASP A 37 27.69 10.83 32.35
CA ASP A 37 27.37 10.92 33.79
C ASP A 37 25.88 10.65 34.10
N LEU A 38 25.35 9.58 33.50
CA LEU A 38 23.96 9.15 33.66
C LEU A 38 23.88 7.80 34.35
N SER A 39 22.73 7.49 34.96
CA SER A 39 22.44 6.12 35.36
C SER A 39 22.10 5.25 34.15
N ARG A 40 22.44 3.95 34.19
CA ARG A 40 22.04 2.96 33.17
C ARG A 40 20.53 2.96 32.92
N ALA A 41 19.73 3.17 33.96
CA ALA A 41 18.27 3.30 33.85
C ALA A 41 17.83 4.55 33.08
N LYS A 42 18.57 5.66 33.18
CA LYS A 42 18.31 6.87 32.37
C LYS A 42 18.69 6.66 30.90
N VAL A 43 19.81 5.98 30.62
CA VAL A 43 20.20 5.59 29.24
C VAL A 43 19.13 4.71 28.59
N SER A 44 18.64 3.68 29.29
CA SER A 44 17.57 2.81 28.78
C SER A 44 16.27 3.59 28.48
N ARG A 45 15.89 4.54 29.35
CA ARG A 45 14.73 5.42 29.12
C ARG A 45 14.93 6.35 27.93
N LEU A 46 16.14 6.90 27.73
CA LEU A 46 16.47 7.71 26.57
C LEU A 46 16.40 6.90 25.27
N LEU A 47 16.97 5.70 25.23
CA LEU A 47 16.85 4.81 24.07
C LEU A 47 15.40 4.41 23.78
N LYS A 48 14.58 4.23 24.82
CA LYS A 48 13.15 3.98 24.66
C LYS A 48 12.42 5.21 24.09
N ARG A 49 12.62 6.40 24.69
CA ARG A 49 12.06 7.64 24.15
C ARG A 49 12.52 7.91 22.72
N ALA A 50 13.77 7.63 22.39
CA ALA A 50 14.27 7.77 21.03
C ALA A 50 13.46 6.92 20.03
N ARG A 51 13.03 5.73 20.43
CA ARG A 51 12.11 4.91 19.62
C ARG A 51 10.69 5.47 19.61
N ASP A 52 10.16 5.84 20.77
CA ASP A 52 8.79 6.33 20.92
C ASP A 52 8.58 7.68 20.18
N GLU A 53 9.62 8.53 20.11
CA GLU A 53 9.63 9.83 19.42
C GLU A 53 10.08 9.73 17.95
N GLY A 54 10.39 8.52 17.45
CA GLY A 54 10.76 8.29 16.04
C GLY A 54 12.18 8.71 15.66
N ILE A 55 13.05 9.03 16.62
CA ILE A 55 14.48 9.28 16.41
C ILE A 55 15.21 7.98 16.03
N VAL A 56 14.74 6.84 16.54
CA VAL A 56 15.27 5.51 16.26
C VAL A 56 14.17 4.58 15.77
N GLU A 57 14.36 4.03 14.58
CA GLU A 57 13.59 2.89 14.09
C GLU A 57 14.51 1.67 13.98
N VAL A 58 14.14 0.55 14.61
CA VAL A 58 14.91 -0.70 14.52
C VAL A 58 14.17 -1.65 13.60
N ARG A 59 14.77 -1.94 12.44
CA ARG A 59 14.23 -2.89 11.47
C ARG A 59 15.14 -4.11 11.35
N VAL A 60 14.60 -5.28 11.69
CA VAL A 60 15.29 -6.56 11.53
C VAL A 60 14.92 -7.13 10.16
N LEU A 61 15.91 -7.25 9.27
CA LEU A 61 15.75 -7.96 8.01
C LEU A 61 15.94 -9.46 8.25
N GLN A 62 14.90 -10.26 8.03
CA GLN A 62 15.00 -11.72 8.18
C GLN A 62 15.77 -12.34 7.01
N HIS A 63 16.49 -13.44 7.28
CA HIS A 63 17.32 -14.12 6.29
C HIS A 63 16.45 -14.73 5.16
N PRO A 64 16.73 -14.44 3.87
CA PRO A 64 15.81 -14.67 2.74
C PRO A 64 15.54 -16.13 2.31
N ALA A 65 16.06 -17.14 3.01
CA ALA A 65 16.09 -18.51 2.48
C ALA A 65 14.69 -19.14 2.30
N MET A 66 13.74 -18.87 3.21
CA MET A 66 12.38 -19.41 3.10
C MET A 66 11.45 -18.61 2.18
N ASN A 67 11.67 -17.29 2.04
CA ASN A 67 10.82 -16.45 1.18
C ASN A 67 11.07 -16.72 -0.30
N ASN A 68 12.31 -17.04 -0.68
CA ASN A 68 12.69 -17.23 -2.08
C ASN A 68 11.90 -18.34 -2.79
N GLU A 69 11.57 -19.44 -2.12
CA GLU A 69 10.80 -20.53 -2.75
C GLU A 69 9.36 -20.13 -3.02
N LEU A 70 8.72 -19.45 -2.05
CA LEU A 70 7.33 -19.00 -2.17
C LEU A 70 7.19 -17.86 -3.18
N GLU A 71 8.16 -16.94 -3.21
CA GLU A 71 8.25 -15.90 -4.23
C GLU A 71 8.36 -16.51 -5.63
N ARG A 72 9.29 -17.46 -5.81
CA ARG A 72 9.45 -18.18 -7.08
C ARG A 72 8.17 -18.93 -7.48
N ALA A 73 7.53 -19.62 -6.54
CA ALA A 73 6.29 -20.35 -6.81
C ALA A 73 5.17 -19.42 -7.32
N LEU A 74 4.97 -18.26 -6.69
CA LEU A 74 3.98 -17.28 -7.15
C LEU A 74 4.34 -16.70 -8.53
N VAL A 75 5.61 -16.33 -8.72
CA VAL A 75 6.14 -15.82 -10.00
C VAL A 75 5.90 -16.80 -11.13
N GLU A 76 6.30 -18.05 -10.97
CA GLU A 76 6.15 -19.08 -12.00
C GLU A 76 4.67 -19.40 -12.28
N ARG A 77 3.85 -19.45 -11.22
CA ARG A 77 2.45 -19.86 -11.26
C ARG A 77 1.54 -18.83 -11.93
N PHE A 78 1.76 -17.55 -11.63
CA PHE A 78 0.91 -16.44 -12.08
C PHE A 78 1.59 -15.51 -13.09
N LYS A 79 2.81 -15.85 -13.52
CA LYS A 79 3.62 -15.05 -14.47
C LYS A 79 3.87 -13.62 -13.99
N LEU A 80 4.08 -13.48 -12.68
CA LEU A 80 4.47 -12.21 -12.09
C LEU A 80 5.92 -11.90 -12.45
N ASP A 81 6.24 -10.62 -12.56
CA ASP A 81 7.62 -10.18 -12.59
C ASP A 81 8.26 -10.33 -11.21
N ARG A 82 7.47 -10.07 -10.15
CA ARG A 82 7.94 -10.05 -8.76
C ARG A 82 6.86 -10.50 -7.77
N ALA A 83 7.30 -11.16 -6.70
CA ALA A 83 6.50 -11.35 -5.49
C ALA A 83 7.30 -10.79 -4.31
N LEU A 84 6.66 -9.96 -3.49
CA LEU A 84 7.25 -9.34 -2.30
C LEU A 84 6.53 -9.91 -1.08
N ILE A 85 7.18 -10.84 -0.36
CA ILE A 85 6.54 -11.58 0.73
C ILE A 85 7.05 -11.12 2.09
N ALA A 86 6.18 -10.53 2.89
CA ALA A 86 6.44 -10.19 4.27
C ALA A 86 6.23 -11.40 5.18
N VAL A 87 7.03 -11.48 6.24
CA VAL A 87 6.78 -12.44 7.33
C VAL A 87 5.45 -12.13 8.01
N ASP A 88 4.85 -13.16 8.60
CA ASP A 88 3.58 -13.01 9.29
C ASP A 88 3.76 -12.38 10.68
N HIS A 89 2.84 -11.48 11.04
CA HIS A 89 2.71 -10.82 12.31
C HIS A 89 1.27 -10.97 12.80
N SER A 90 1.08 -11.18 14.10
CA SER A 90 -0.25 -11.34 14.70
C SER A 90 -1.07 -10.05 14.70
N ASP A 91 -0.38 -8.91 14.82
CA ASP A 91 -1.00 -7.59 14.80
C ASP A 91 -1.26 -7.12 13.35
N PRO A 92 -2.52 -6.82 12.96
CA PRO A 92 -2.86 -6.47 11.58
C PRO A 92 -2.18 -5.20 11.05
N ASP A 93 -1.92 -4.22 11.91
CA ASP A 93 -1.29 -2.97 11.49
C ASP A 93 0.22 -3.15 11.31
N THR A 94 0.85 -3.92 12.20
CA THR A 94 2.24 -4.38 12.03
C THR A 94 2.40 -5.21 10.76
N GLN A 95 1.48 -6.14 10.49
CA GLN A 95 1.48 -6.94 9.25
C GLN A 95 1.41 -6.05 8.01
N ARG A 96 0.53 -5.04 8.04
CA ARG A 96 0.36 -4.08 6.94
C ARG A 96 1.63 -3.25 6.74
N SER A 97 2.23 -2.78 7.83
CA SER A 97 3.48 -2.02 7.77
C SER A 97 4.62 -2.86 7.20
N ALA A 98 4.69 -4.15 7.56
CA ALA A 98 5.71 -5.06 7.02
C ALA A 98 5.59 -5.25 5.50
N VAL A 99 4.37 -5.43 4.97
CA VAL A 99 4.13 -5.50 3.52
C VAL A 99 4.42 -4.15 2.85
N ALA A 100 3.94 -3.06 3.44
CA ALA A 100 4.16 -1.71 2.93
C ALA A 100 5.64 -1.33 2.86
N SER A 101 6.43 -1.74 3.85
CA SER A 101 7.89 -1.61 3.87
C SER A 101 8.53 -2.28 2.66
N LEU A 102 8.11 -3.49 2.26
CA LEU A 102 8.65 -4.15 1.07
C LEU A 102 8.36 -3.35 -0.20
N VAL A 103 7.14 -2.83 -0.34
CA VAL A 103 6.74 -1.99 -1.47
C VAL A 103 7.51 -0.67 -1.48
N ALA A 104 7.69 -0.02 -0.33
CA ALA A 104 8.45 1.23 -0.23
C ALA A 104 9.91 1.04 -0.65
N ASN A 105 10.57 -0.05 -0.22
CA ASN A 105 11.93 -0.37 -0.67
C ASN A 105 12.00 -0.72 -2.15
N TYR A 106 10.97 -1.38 -2.67
CA TYR A 106 10.86 -1.68 -4.09
C TYR A 106 10.79 -0.39 -4.92
N LEU A 107 9.87 0.52 -4.58
CA LEU A 107 9.77 1.83 -5.22
C LEU A 107 11.06 2.63 -5.13
N ASN A 108 11.74 2.61 -3.98
CA ASN A 108 13.02 3.30 -3.81
C ASN A 108 14.13 2.83 -4.78
N LYS A 109 14.09 1.55 -5.18
CA LYS A 109 15.04 0.96 -6.13
C LYS A 109 14.63 1.15 -7.58
N THR A 110 13.32 1.17 -7.85
CA THR A 110 12.77 1.15 -9.21
C THR A 110 12.52 2.56 -9.76
N LEU A 111 12.07 3.49 -8.91
CA LEU A 111 11.69 4.83 -9.36
C LEU A 111 12.90 5.62 -9.85
N SER A 112 12.71 6.24 -11.02
CA SER A 112 13.65 7.13 -11.70
C SER A 112 12.97 8.45 -12.04
N ASP A 113 13.77 9.49 -12.31
CA ASP A 113 13.25 10.82 -12.65
C ASP A 113 12.34 10.76 -13.88
N GLY A 114 11.23 11.50 -13.82
CA GLY A 114 10.22 11.55 -14.87
C GLY A 114 9.19 10.42 -14.83
N MET A 115 9.38 9.39 -13.99
CA MET A 115 8.41 8.30 -13.88
C MET A 115 7.08 8.77 -13.28
N ILE A 116 6.00 8.15 -13.74
CA ILE A 116 4.64 8.39 -13.28
C ILE A 116 4.14 7.16 -12.51
N VAL A 117 3.62 7.38 -11.30
CA VAL A 117 3.00 6.35 -10.47
C VAL A 117 1.50 6.64 -10.38
N ALA A 118 0.68 5.74 -10.91
CA ALA A 118 -0.76 5.78 -10.73
C ALA A 118 -1.11 5.19 -9.35
N VAL A 119 -1.78 5.97 -8.52
CA VAL A 119 -1.98 5.64 -7.10
C VAL A 119 -3.46 5.38 -6.83
N GLY A 120 -3.71 4.22 -6.27
CA GLY A 120 -5.00 3.83 -5.77
C GLY A 120 -5.31 4.32 -4.38
N MET A 121 -6.28 3.65 -3.76
CA MET A 121 -6.78 4.05 -2.46
C MET A 121 -6.79 2.88 -1.47
N GLY A 122 -7.01 3.21 -0.20
CA GLY A 122 -7.14 2.23 0.87
C GLY A 122 -5.89 2.05 1.73
N ARG A 123 -6.06 1.27 2.80
CA ARG A 123 -5.07 1.18 3.89
C ARG A 123 -3.72 0.60 3.45
N ASN A 124 -3.72 -0.41 2.59
CA ASN A 124 -2.49 -1.05 2.13
C ASN A 124 -1.64 -0.10 1.28
N VAL A 125 -2.27 0.64 0.36
CA VAL A 125 -1.60 1.64 -0.46
C VAL A 125 -1.13 2.82 0.40
N GLY A 126 -1.98 3.32 1.30
CA GLY A 126 -1.64 4.42 2.20
C GLY A 126 -0.46 4.12 3.13
N ALA A 127 -0.30 2.87 3.58
CA ALA A 127 0.80 2.46 4.43
C ALA A 127 2.17 2.53 3.74
N VAL A 128 2.22 2.45 2.41
CA VAL A 128 3.49 2.56 1.67
C VAL A 128 4.15 3.91 1.93
N ALA A 129 3.37 4.99 1.95
CA ALA A 129 3.89 6.34 2.17
C ALA A 129 4.49 6.53 3.58
N ASP A 130 3.98 5.81 4.57
CA ASP A 130 4.48 5.87 5.94
C ASP A 130 5.75 5.04 6.16
N ASN A 131 6.06 4.13 5.23
CA ASN A 131 7.19 3.20 5.32
C ASN A 131 8.37 3.59 4.39
N VAL A 132 8.35 4.80 3.81
CA VAL A 132 9.50 5.35 3.06
C VAL A 132 10.47 5.99 4.06
N PHE A 133 11.55 5.29 4.38
CA PHE A 133 12.45 5.63 5.49
C PHE A 133 13.44 6.78 5.17
N LEU A 134 13.95 6.84 3.93
CA LEU A 134 14.86 7.91 3.51
C LEU A 134 14.23 8.69 2.37
N PRO A 135 14.05 10.02 2.53
CA PRO A 135 13.67 10.85 1.42
C PRO A 135 14.73 10.75 0.33
N VAL A 136 14.37 10.09 -0.78
CA VAL A 136 15.18 10.11 -2.00
C VAL A 136 14.50 11.09 -2.91
N THR A 137 15.18 12.17 -3.25
CA THR A 137 14.67 13.13 -4.24
C THR A 137 14.71 12.48 -5.61
N ARG A 138 13.53 12.18 -6.13
CA ARG A 138 13.25 11.73 -7.49
C ARG A 138 12.20 12.66 -8.07
N ASN A 139 12.40 13.13 -9.30
CA ASN A 139 11.43 13.97 -9.98
C ASN A 139 10.27 13.12 -10.56
N CYS A 140 9.59 12.35 -9.72
CA CYS A 140 8.46 11.48 -10.10
C CYS A 140 7.12 12.21 -9.91
N THR A 141 6.10 11.78 -10.65
CA THR A 141 4.72 12.26 -10.47
C THR A 141 3.84 11.14 -9.90
N PHE A 142 3.17 11.38 -8.77
CA PHE A 142 2.16 10.49 -8.20
C PHE A 142 0.76 10.98 -8.55
N VAL A 143 0.05 10.26 -9.41
CA VAL A 143 -1.25 10.69 -9.95
C VAL A 143 -2.38 9.79 -9.47
N CYS A 144 -3.50 10.37 -9.05
CA CYS A 144 -4.65 9.59 -8.60
C CYS A 144 -5.23 8.75 -9.75
N ALA A 145 -5.30 7.43 -9.54
CA ALA A 145 -5.92 6.49 -10.46
C ALA A 145 -7.41 6.24 -10.18
N ILE A 146 -7.95 6.86 -9.14
CA ILE A 146 -9.35 6.78 -8.70
C ILE A 146 -9.78 8.08 -8.05
N GLY A 147 -11.08 8.39 -8.12
CA GLY A 147 -11.66 9.57 -7.47
C GLY A 147 -11.60 9.51 -5.94
N GLY A 148 -11.93 10.62 -5.29
CA GLY A 148 -11.91 10.74 -3.84
C GLY A 148 -13.21 10.27 -3.16
N SER A 149 -13.13 9.95 -1.88
CA SER A 149 -14.28 9.57 -1.05
C SER A 149 -14.23 10.30 0.29
N LEU A 150 -15.29 11.05 0.61
CA LEU A 150 -15.38 11.80 1.87
C LEU A 150 -15.17 10.89 3.10
N LYS A 151 -15.74 9.68 3.07
CA LYS A 151 -15.68 8.73 4.19
C LYS A 151 -14.39 7.89 4.22
N ALA A 152 -13.51 8.02 3.22
CA ALA A 152 -12.21 7.35 3.25
C ALA A 152 -11.24 8.01 4.26
N GLY A 153 -11.51 9.25 4.67
CA GLY A 153 -10.64 10.01 5.55
C GLY A 153 -9.28 10.32 4.92
N GLU A 154 -8.40 10.96 5.69
CA GLU A 154 -7.12 11.43 5.15
C GLU A 154 -6.16 10.30 4.79
N TYR A 155 -6.28 9.15 5.46
CA TYR A 155 -5.32 8.08 5.31
C TYR A 155 -5.51 7.27 4.02
N MET A 156 -6.77 7.03 3.65
CA MET A 156 -7.10 6.12 2.54
C MET A 156 -7.39 6.84 1.24
N ASN A 157 -7.63 8.16 1.25
CA ASN A 157 -7.94 8.91 0.04
C ASN A 157 -6.73 8.98 -0.91
N PRO A 158 -6.92 8.75 -2.22
CA PRO A 158 -5.82 8.64 -3.17
C PRO A 158 -5.01 9.94 -3.28
N ASP A 159 -5.65 11.10 -3.21
CA ASP A 159 -4.96 12.40 -3.30
C ASP A 159 -4.06 12.68 -2.08
N HIS A 160 -4.52 12.29 -0.88
CA HIS A 160 -3.70 12.35 0.32
C HIS A 160 -2.52 11.35 0.26
N ILE A 161 -2.75 10.15 -0.29
CA ILE A 161 -1.68 9.16 -0.48
C ILE A 161 -0.66 9.68 -1.49
N CYS A 162 -1.08 10.20 -2.65
CA CYS A 162 -0.20 10.83 -3.65
C CYS A 162 0.65 11.92 -3.02
N ARG A 163 0.05 12.82 -2.22
CA ARG A 163 0.78 13.90 -1.57
C ARG A 163 1.83 13.38 -0.58
N ARG A 164 1.50 12.37 0.23
CA ARG A 164 2.47 11.77 1.16
C ARG A 164 3.61 11.06 0.41
N LEU A 165 3.31 10.34 -0.66
CA LEU A 165 4.34 9.71 -1.50
C LEU A 165 5.23 10.77 -2.17
N ALA A 166 4.65 11.82 -2.76
CA ALA A 166 5.39 12.93 -3.34
C ALA A 166 6.34 13.59 -2.33
N LEU A 167 5.89 13.84 -1.10
CA LEU A 167 6.74 14.36 -0.01
C LEU A 167 7.90 13.43 0.35
N ARG A 168 7.70 12.11 0.29
CA ARG A 168 8.73 11.12 0.63
C ARG A 168 9.71 10.88 -0.51
N PHE A 169 9.27 11.00 -1.76
CA PHE A 169 10.11 10.81 -2.94
C PHE A 169 10.60 12.13 -3.55
N GLY A 170 10.32 13.29 -2.94
CA GLY A 170 10.71 14.60 -3.46
C GLY A 170 10.10 14.94 -4.83
N GLY A 171 8.95 14.33 -5.16
CA GLY A 171 8.25 14.48 -6.44
C GLY A 171 6.99 15.35 -6.33
N GLU A 172 6.13 15.24 -7.33
CA GLU A 172 4.86 15.97 -7.43
C GLU A 172 3.65 15.03 -7.26
N SER A 173 2.51 15.59 -6.86
CA SER A 173 1.24 14.87 -6.75
C SER A 173 0.17 15.51 -7.61
N GLU A 174 -0.59 14.70 -8.35
CA GLU A 174 -1.72 15.15 -9.19
C GLU A 174 -3.03 14.50 -8.71
N SER A 175 -3.99 15.34 -8.30
CA SER A 175 -5.30 14.89 -7.82
C SER A 175 -6.29 14.65 -8.95
N LEU A 176 -7.18 13.66 -8.77
CA LEU A 176 -8.34 13.46 -9.61
C LEU A 176 -9.55 14.19 -9.00
N TYR A 177 -9.98 15.29 -9.64
CA TYR A 177 -11.10 16.10 -9.17
C TYR A 177 -12.46 15.48 -9.54
N ALA A 178 -12.73 14.28 -9.03
CA ALA A 178 -13.99 13.56 -9.21
C ALA A 178 -14.32 12.70 -7.97
N PRO A 179 -15.61 12.42 -7.70
CA PRO A 179 -15.97 11.42 -6.70
C PRO A 179 -15.52 10.03 -7.16
N ALA A 180 -15.12 9.17 -6.23
CA ALA A 180 -14.75 7.80 -6.53
C ALA A 180 -15.93 7.00 -7.11
N LEU A 181 -17.15 7.25 -6.62
CA LEU A 181 -18.36 6.54 -7.01
C LEU A 181 -19.46 7.52 -7.39
N VAL A 182 -20.20 7.18 -8.44
CA VAL A 182 -21.41 7.88 -8.89
C VAL A 182 -22.63 6.97 -8.91
N ALA A 183 -23.81 7.56 -9.06
CA ALA A 183 -25.07 6.84 -8.95
C ALA A 183 -25.28 5.79 -10.07
N ASN A 184 -24.78 6.06 -11.28
CA ASN A 184 -25.02 5.21 -12.45
C ASN A 184 -23.94 5.35 -13.54
N PRO A 185 -23.88 4.40 -14.49
CA PRO A 185 -22.92 4.42 -15.59
C PRO A 185 -23.03 5.61 -16.53
N GLU A 186 -24.22 6.19 -16.68
CA GLU A 186 -24.44 7.35 -17.55
C GLU A 186 -23.72 8.59 -17.00
N LEU A 187 -23.89 8.88 -15.70
CA LEU A 187 -23.20 9.97 -15.02
C LEU A 187 -21.67 9.74 -14.99
N ARG A 188 -21.25 8.48 -14.83
CA ARG A 188 -19.83 8.13 -14.97
C ARG A 188 -19.32 8.53 -16.35
N GLY A 189 -20.04 8.16 -17.40
CA GLY A 189 -19.73 8.51 -18.80
C GLY A 189 -19.60 10.02 -19.02
N VAL A 190 -20.48 10.82 -18.43
CA VAL A 190 -20.39 12.30 -18.49
C VAL A 190 -19.12 12.80 -17.80
N LEU A 191 -18.83 12.33 -16.59
CA LEU A 191 -17.71 12.83 -15.80
C LEU A 191 -16.35 12.39 -16.34
N ILE A 192 -16.19 11.16 -16.81
CA ILE A 192 -14.91 10.71 -17.41
C ILE A 192 -14.57 11.48 -18.70
N ASN A 193 -15.58 12.06 -19.36
CA ASN A 193 -15.42 12.90 -20.55
C ASN A 193 -15.24 14.38 -20.22
N ASN A 194 -15.40 14.81 -18.97
CA ASN A 194 -15.03 16.16 -18.56
C ASN A 194 -13.51 16.36 -18.70
N ASP A 195 -13.07 17.49 -19.24
CA ASP A 195 -11.66 17.75 -19.56
C ASP A 195 -10.72 17.62 -18.34
N THR A 196 -11.14 18.12 -17.17
CA THR A 196 -10.34 18.04 -15.93
C THR A 196 -10.15 16.60 -15.49
N VAL A 197 -11.25 15.82 -15.46
CA VAL A 197 -11.22 14.41 -15.05
C VAL A 197 -10.42 13.58 -16.07
N ARG A 198 -10.69 13.80 -17.35
CA ARG A 198 -10.05 13.08 -18.47
C ARG A 198 -8.54 13.31 -18.47
N SER A 199 -8.09 14.56 -18.31
CA SER A 199 -6.66 14.92 -18.30
C SER A 199 -5.88 14.16 -17.21
N THR A 200 -6.41 14.09 -15.98
CA THR A 200 -5.75 13.34 -14.91
C THR A 200 -5.75 11.84 -15.18
N LEU A 201 -6.87 11.28 -15.67
CA LEU A 201 -6.94 9.86 -16.04
C LEU A 201 -5.99 9.52 -17.21
N ASP A 202 -5.84 10.40 -18.19
CA ASP A 202 -4.88 10.23 -19.30
C ASP A 202 -3.43 10.28 -18.84
N ARG A 203 -3.12 11.03 -17.78
CA ARG A 203 -1.83 10.96 -17.10
C ARG A 203 -1.66 9.59 -16.40
N ALA A 204 -2.67 9.16 -15.64
CA ALA A 204 -2.64 7.88 -14.92
C ALA A 204 -2.51 6.67 -15.86
N ARG A 205 -3.15 6.70 -17.05
CA ARG A 205 -3.02 5.66 -18.09
C ARG A 205 -1.60 5.51 -18.64
N ARG A 206 -0.77 6.55 -18.53
CA ARG A 206 0.64 6.57 -18.98
C ARG A 206 1.62 6.30 -17.84
N ALA A 207 1.12 5.84 -16.69
CA ALA A 207 1.97 5.49 -15.57
C ALA A 207 2.94 4.37 -15.92
N ASP A 208 4.13 4.43 -15.34
CA ASP A 208 5.12 3.36 -15.36
C ASP A 208 4.77 2.31 -14.28
N ILE A 209 4.18 2.75 -13.16
CA ILE A 209 3.83 1.89 -12.02
C ILE A 209 2.39 2.14 -11.54
N ALA A 210 1.62 1.05 -11.45
CA ALA A 210 0.39 0.81 -10.70
C ALA A 210 0.58 0.61 -9.19
N LEU A 211 0.07 1.44 -8.27
CA LEU A 211 -0.08 1.05 -6.85
C LEU A 211 -1.54 0.82 -6.49
N ILE A 212 -1.95 -0.44 -6.36
CA ILE A 212 -3.35 -0.79 -6.12
C ILE A 212 -3.55 -1.65 -4.88
N GLY A 213 -4.70 -1.48 -4.23
CA GLY A 213 -5.20 -2.41 -3.22
C GLY A 213 -6.15 -3.42 -3.86
N ILE A 214 -6.28 -4.58 -3.22
CA ILE A 214 -7.32 -5.58 -3.52
C ILE A 214 -8.37 -5.52 -2.41
N GLY A 215 -9.65 -5.44 -2.81
CA GLY A 215 -10.79 -5.49 -1.91
C GLY A 215 -11.49 -6.84 -1.90
N ASP A 216 -12.10 -7.19 -0.76
CA ASP A 216 -12.90 -8.40 -0.59
C ASP A 216 -14.40 -8.09 -0.63
N MET A 217 -15.21 -9.11 -0.90
CA MET A 217 -16.69 -8.99 -0.91
C MET A 217 -17.29 -9.17 0.49
N SER A 218 -16.65 -8.61 1.51
CA SER A 218 -17.15 -8.62 2.88
C SER A 218 -18.20 -7.52 3.07
N GLU A 219 -19.29 -7.84 3.76
CA GLU A 219 -20.29 -6.85 4.19
C GLU A 219 -19.71 -5.83 5.19
N ASN A 220 -18.54 -6.14 5.78
CA ASN A 220 -17.78 -5.24 6.64
C ASN A 220 -16.57 -4.60 5.92
N SER A 221 -16.48 -4.72 4.60
CA SER A 221 -15.39 -4.17 3.79
C SER A 221 -15.32 -2.64 3.89
N ASN A 222 -14.17 -2.07 3.53
CA ASN A 222 -14.01 -0.63 3.50
C ASN A 222 -14.98 0.04 2.53
N MET A 223 -15.34 -0.62 1.42
CA MET A 223 -16.30 -0.08 0.45
C MET A 223 -17.69 0.13 1.09
N VAL A 224 -18.15 -0.81 1.92
CA VAL A 224 -19.40 -0.65 2.67
C VAL A 224 -19.27 0.44 3.73
N ARG A 225 -18.17 0.46 4.50
CA ARG A 225 -17.93 1.49 5.53
C ARG A 225 -17.83 2.90 4.95
N MET A 226 -17.29 3.02 3.75
CA MET A 226 -17.23 4.28 2.98
C MET A 226 -18.59 4.65 2.36
N GLY A 227 -19.61 3.80 2.46
CA GLY A 227 -20.94 4.02 1.92
C GLY A 227 -21.00 3.95 0.39
N TRP A 228 -20.06 3.26 -0.25
CA TRP A 228 -20.05 3.10 -1.70
C TRP A 228 -21.09 2.09 -2.18
N PHE A 229 -21.20 0.99 -1.44
CA PHE A 229 -22.16 -0.07 -1.70
C PHE A 229 -22.83 -0.44 -0.39
N SER A 230 -24.12 -0.73 -0.46
CA SER A 230 -24.85 -1.30 0.66
C SER A 230 -24.34 -2.73 0.96
N PRO A 231 -24.49 -3.22 2.21
CA PRO A 231 -24.24 -4.63 2.53
C PRO A 231 -25.01 -5.58 1.60
N GLN A 232 -26.24 -5.21 1.23
CA GLN A 232 -27.10 -5.98 0.34
C GLN A 232 -26.52 -6.10 -1.08
N GLU A 233 -26.03 -4.99 -1.65
CA GLU A 233 -25.36 -5.00 -2.96
C GLU A 233 -24.12 -5.90 -2.95
N ILE A 234 -23.28 -5.81 -1.91
CA ILE A 234 -22.09 -6.67 -1.76
C ILE A 234 -22.47 -8.14 -1.60
N ALA A 235 -23.48 -8.45 -0.79
CA ALA A 235 -23.97 -9.80 -0.61
C ALA A 235 -24.50 -10.40 -1.92
N GLN A 236 -25.27 -9.63 -2.70
CA GLN A 236 -25.77 -10.05 -4.02
C GLN A 236 -24.63 -10.30 -5.01
N ALA A 237 -23.65 -9.40 -5.07
CA ALA A 237 -22.49 -9.57 -5.93
C ALA A 237 -21.68 -10.82 -5.55
N ARG A 238 -21.47 -11.07 -4.25
CA ARG A 238 -20.84 -12.31 -3.77
C ARG A 238 -21.62 -13.57 -4.17
N LEU A 239 -22.95 -13.56 -4.03
CA LEU A 239 -23.81 -14.67 -4.45
C LEU A 239 -23.75 -14.93 -5.96
N SER A 240 -23.48 -13.89 -6.77
CA SER A 240 -23.25 -14.02 -8.22
C SER A 240 -21.85 -14.50 -8.61
N GLY A 241 -21.00 -14.85 -7.64
CA GLY A 241 -19.65 -15.38 -7.87
C GLY A 241 -18.53 -14.34 -7.86
N THR A 242 -18.83 -13.09 -7.52
CA THR A 242 -17.79 -12.05 -7.32
C THR A 242 -16.96 -12.38 -6.08
N VAL A 243 -15.64 -12.40 -6.21
CA VAL A 243 -14.72 -12.69 -5.10
C VAL A 243 -14.00 -11.47 -4.56
N GLY A 244 -13.90 -10.40 -5.35
CA GLY A 244 -13.29 -9.15 -4.92
C GLY A 244 -13.31 -8.10 -6.00
N ASP A 245 -12.53 -7.05 -5.77
CA ASP A 245 -12.34 -5.93 -6.69
C ASP A 245 -10.87 -5.52 -6.77
N MET A 246 -10.53 -4.88 -7.89
CA MET A 246 -9.33 -4.08 -8.04
C MET A 246 -9.74 -2.62 -8.12
N MET A 247 -9.24 -1.80 -7.20
CA MET A 247 -9.52 -0.35 -7.14
C MET A 247 -11.01 0.01 -6.97
N GLY A 248 -11.84 -0.89 -6.43
CA GLY A 248 -13.28 -0.73 -6.34
C GLY A 248 -14.01 -0.63 -7.67
N TYR A 249 -13.28 -0.66 -8.79
CA TYR A 249 -13.76 -0.35 -10.13
C TYR A 249 -14.20 -1.62 -10.86
N ASP A 250 -13.31 -2.62 -10.95
CA ASP A 250 -13.60 -3.90 -11.60
C ASP A 250 -13.76 -4.98 -10.55
N PHE A 251 -15.01 -5.41 -10.41
CA PHE A 251 -15.37 -6.60 -9.65
C PHE A 251 -15.03 -7.83 -10.48
N ILE A 252 -14.43 -8.83 -9.85
CA ILE A 252 -13.90 -10.02 -10.54
C ILE A 252 -14.39 -11.30 -9.87
N ASP A 253 -14.52 -12.35 -10.68
CA ASP A 253 -14.72 -13.71 -10.21
C ASP A 253 -13.40 -14.42 -9.87
N ILE A 254 -13.49 -15.66 -9.37
CA ILE A 254 -12.32 -16.46 -9.00
C ILE A 254 -11.43 -16.84 -10.21
N HIS A 255 -11.93 -16.66 -11.44
CA HIS A 255 -11.21 -16.91 -12.68
C HIS A 255 -10.59 -15.63 -13.27
N GLY A 256 -10.71 -14.50 -12.56
CA GLY A 256 -10.19 -13.21 -12.98
C GLY A 256 -11.00 -12.56 -14.09
N GLN A 257 -12.22 -13.02 -14.36
CA GLN A 257 -13.13 -12.40 -15.32
C GLN A 257 -13.96 -11.30 -14.66
N PRO A 258 -14.30 -10.22 -15.37
CA PRO A 258 -15.19 -9.19 -14.87
C PRO A 258 -16.54 -9.79 -14.45
N ALA A 259 -16.97 -9.51 -13.22
CA ALA A 259 -18.27 -9.92 -12.72
C ALA A 259 -19.38 -9.11 -13.41
N VAL A 260 -20.47 -9.78 -13.80
CA VAL A 260 -21.65 -9.15 -14.44
C VAL A 260 -22.69 -8.85 -13.37
N ASN A 261 -22.62 -7.67 -12.74
CA ASN A 261 -23.50 -7.28 -11.65
C ASN A 261 -23.82 -5.76 -11.66
N ALA A 262 -24.81 -5.33 -10.87
CA ALA A 262 -25.31 -3.95 -10.85
C ALA A 262 -24.35 -2.93 -10.21
N ILE A 263 -23.25 -3.39 -9.61
CA ILE A 263 -22.27 -2.53 -8.94
C ILE A 263 -21.17 -2.05 -9.89
N GLN A 264 -21.04 -2.67 -11.06
CA GLN A 264 -20.14 -2.31 -12.15
C GLN A 264 -20.46 -0.93 -12.77
N GLY A 265 -19.44 -0.30 -13.35
CA GLY A 265 -19.62 0.90 -14.18
C GLY A 265 -19.97 2.18 -13.41
N ARG A 266 -19.88 2.18 -12.07
CA ARG A 266 -20.18 3.35 -11.23
C ARG A 266 -18.95 4.08 -10.69
N VAL A 267 -17.77 3.49 -10.81
CA VAL A 267 -16.54 4.07 -10.24
C VAL A 267 -15.82 4.95 -11.25
N ILE A 268 -15.27 6.08 -10.81
CA ILE A 268 -14.42 6.95 -11.63
C ILE A 268 -12.96 6.63 -11.29
N GLY A 269 -12.30 5.93 -12.20
CA GLY A 269 -10.92 5.49 -12.05
C GLY A 269 -10.46 4.68 -13.26
N LEU A 270 -9.22 4.18 -13.20
CA LEU A 270 -8.67 3.28 -14.20
C LEU A 270 -9.37 1.92 -14.18
N THR A 271 -9.66 1.42 -15.37
CA THR A 271 -10.16 0.07 -15.64
C THR A 271 -9.05 -0.96 -15.61
N VAL A 272 -9.37 -2.23 -15.47
CA VAL A 272 -8.45 -3.37 -15.59
C VAL A 272 -7.78 -3.38 -16.96
N GLN A 273 -8.51 -3.03 -18.03
CA GLN A 273 -7.91 -2.94 -19.37
C GLN A 273 -6.90 -1.80 -19.49
N GLU A 274 -7.07 -0.71 -18.74
CA GLU A 274 -6.11 0.39 -18.68
C GLU A 274 -4.92 0.04 -17.77
N LEU A 275 -5.17 -0.61 -16.62
CA LEU A 275 -4.12 -1.15 -15.75
C LEU A 275 -3.24 -2.16 -16.49
N PHE A 276 -3.81 -3.01 -17.35
CA PHE A 276 -3.07 -4.00 -18.12
C PHE A 276 -2.01 -3.39 -19.05
N ARG A 277 -2.14 -2.10 -19.39
CA ARG A 277 -1.18 -1.38 -20.23
C ARG A 277 -0.04 -0.75 -19.43
N ILE A 278 -0.18 -0.67 -18.11
CA ILE A 278 0.85 -0.13 -17.22
C ILE A 278 1.93 -1.19 -17.06
N PRO A 279 3.22 -0.86 -17.27
CA PRO A 279 4.30 -1.85 -17.26
C PRO A 279 4.43 -2.66 -15.96
N ASP A 280 4.15 -2.04 -14.81
CA ASP A 280 4.24 -2.70 -13.51
C ASP A 280 3.05 -2.36 -12.62
N VAL A 281 2.05 -3.24 -12.57
CA VAL A 281 0.94 -3.14 -11.60
C VAL A 281 1.30 -3.87 -10.31
N VAL A 282 1.53 -3.10 -9.25
CA VAL A 282 1.81 -3.57 -7.90
C VAL A 282 0.52 -3.68 -7.10
N ALA A 283 0.06 -4.91 -6.85
CA ALA A 283 -1.06 -5.18 -5.95
C ALA A 283 -0.60 -5.45 -4.52
N ILE A 284 -1.27 -4.82 -3.56
CA ILE A 284 -0.91 -4.89 -2.14
C ILE A 284 -2.05 -5.49 -1.31
N ALA A 285 -1.82 -6.68 -0.75
CA ALA A 285 -2.80 -7.42 0.04
C ALA A 285 -2.15 -8.04 1.29
N SER A 286 -2.34 -7.39 2.45
CA SER A 286 -1.78 -7.87 3.73
C SER A 286 -2.75 -8.71 4.56
N GLU A 287 -4.06 -8.65 4.28
CA GLU A 287 -5.08 -9.33 5.09
C GLU A 287 -5.41 -10.73 4.57
N ASN A 288 -5.48 -11.72 5.48
CA ASN A 288 -5.78 -13.12 5.14
C ASN A 288 -7.18 -13.32 4.54
N THR A 289 -8.12 -12.43 4.83
CA THR A 289 -9.50 -12.49 4.28
C THR A 289 -9.55 -12.28 2.77
N LYS A 290 -8.45 -11.81 2.17
CA LYS A 290 -8.41 -11.41 0.76
C LYS A 290 -7.90 -12.48 -0.19
N ALA A 291 -7.53 -13.67 0.30
CA ALA A 291 -6.89 -14.69 -0.54
C ALA A 291 -7.68 -15.05 -1.82
N ALA A 292 -9.02 -15.18 -1.74
CA ALA A 292 -9.85 -15.44 -2.91
C ALA A 292 -9.90 -14.26 -3.90
N ALA A 293 -10.01 -13.03 -3.38
CA ALA A 293 -9.95 -11.81 -4.19
C ALA A 293 -8.59 -11.67 -4.89
N THR A 294 -7.50 -11.93 -4.16
CA THR A 294 -6.14 -11.90 -4.69
C THR A 294 -5.93 -12.96 -5.76
N LEU A 295 -6.46 -14.17 -5.57
CA LEU A 295 -6.40 -15.21 -6.60
C LEU A 295 -7.14 -14.80 -7.89
N GLY A 296 -8.34 -14.23 -7.77
CA GLY A 296 -9.07 -13.66 -8.91
C GLY A 296 -8.25 -12.57 -9.62
N ALA A 297 -7.66 -11.65 -8.84
CA ALA A 297 -6.84 -10.55 -9.38
C ALA A 297 -5.61 -11.07 -10.13
N LEU A 298 -4.89 -12.06 -9.57
CA LEU A 298 -3.75 -12.68 -10.22
C LEU A 298 -4.14 -13.38 -11.53
N ARG A 299 -5.29 -14.07 -11.55
CA ARG A 299 -5.79 -14.76 -12.75
C ARG A 299 -6.27 -13.83 -13.85
N SER A 300 -6.58 -12.57 -13.54
CA SER A 300 -6.86 -11.56 -14.57
C SER A 300 -5.64 -11.24 -15.45
N GLY A 301 -4.43 -11.58 -14.98
CA GLY A 301 -3.17 -11.31 -15.68
C GLY A 301 -2.74 -9.84 -15.65
N VAL A 302 -3.45 -8.98 -14.91
CA VAL A 302 -3.15 -7.54 -14.83
C VAL A 302 -2.06 -7.21 -13.81
N ILE A 303 -1.73 -8.13 -12.89
CA ILE A 303 -0.78 -7.90 -11.80
C ILE A 303 0.62 -8.34 -12.23
N ASN A 304 1.58 -7.43 -12.17
CA ASN A 304 3.01 -7.72 -12.41
C ASN A 304 3.76 -8.02 -11.11
N THR A 305 3.42 -7.28 -10.05
CA THR A 305 4.08 -7.40 -8.74
C THR A 305 3.03 -7.63 -7.66
N LEU A 306 3.13 -8.73 -6.92
CA LEU A 306 2.28 -8.98 -5.75
C LEU A 306 3.05 -8.71 -4.45
N ALA A 307 2.55 -7.82 -3.61
CA ALA A 307 3.03 -7.62 -2.26
C ALA A 307 2.05 -8.20 -1.22
N THR A 308 2.47 -9.23 -0.51
CA THR A 308 1.61 -9.98 0.42
C THR A 308 2.39 -10.63 1.56
N THR A 309 1.76 -11.53 2.31
CA THR A 309 2.33 -12.22 3.48
C THR A 309 2.54 -13.71 3.19
N VAL A 310 3.35 -14.39 4.01
CA VAL A 310 3.59 -15.84 3.90
C VAL A 310 2.28 -16.63 3.98
N THR A 311 1.44 -16.38 4.99
CA THR A 311 0.14 -17.06 5.14
C THR A 311 -0.77 -16.83 3.93
N ASN A 312 -0.83 -15.60 3.43
CA ASN A 312 -1.64 -15.28 2.25
C ASN A 312 -1.13 -16.01 1.01
N ALA A 313 0.18 -16.00 0.76
CA ALA A 313 0.78 -16.65 -0.39
C ALA A 313 0.52 -18.17 -0.40
N HIS A 314 0.66 -18.85 0.74
CA HIS A 314 0.29 -20.27 0.86
C HIS A 314 -1.21 -20.49 0.58
N THR A 315 -2.07 -19.64 1.14
CA THR A 315 -3.53 -19.75 0.94
C THR A 315 -3.90 -19.56 -0.53
N ILE A 316 -3.28 -18.59 -1.21
CA ILE A 316 -3.50 -18.32 -2.65
C ILE A 316 -3.08 -19.52 -3.50
N LEU A 317 -1.90 -20.11 -3.24
CA LEU A 317 -1.43 -21.29 -3.98
C LEU A 317 -2.35 -22.50 -3.76
N ALA A 318 -2.75 -22.77 -2.51
CA ALA A 318 -3.66 -23.86 -2.19
C ALA A 318 -5.05 -23.65 -2.83
N LEU A 319 -5.57 -22.42 -2.82
CA LEU A 319 -6.82 -22.09 -3.51
C LEU A 319 -6.70 -22.23 -5.02
N ASP A 320 -5.55 -21.87 -5.61
CA ASP A 320 -5.31 -22.07 -7.05
C ASP A 320 -5.34 -23.55 -7.39
N ASP A 321 -4.61 -24.40 -6.65
CA ASP A 321 -4.59 -25.85 -6.84
C ASP A 321 -6.00 -26.46 -6.73
N ALA A 322 -6.83 -25.98 -5.80
CA ALA A 322 -8.19 -26.48 -5.60
C ALA A 322 -9.20 -26.02 -6.68
N THR A 323 -8.95 -24.91 -7.36
CA THR A 323 -9.94 -24.27 -8.26
C THR A 323 -9.49 -24.20 -9.72
N ARG A 324 -8.26 -24.60 -10.03
CA ARG A 324 -7.75 -24.68 -11.40
C ARG A 324 -8.51 -25.79 -12.13
N LYS A 325 -9.24 -25.42 -13.19
CA LYS A 325 -9.78 -26.41 -14.13
C LYS A 325 -8.60 -27.00 -14.89
N THR A 326 -8.42 -28.31 -14.80
CA THR A 326 -7.46 -29.09 -15.61
C THR A 326 -7.78 -29.00 -17.09
#